data_AF-A0A926NCK4-F1
#
_entry.id   AF-A0A926NCK4-F1
#
_cell.length_a   1.000
_cell.length_b   1.000
_cell.length_c   1.000
_cell.angle_alpha   90.00
_cell.angle_beta   90.00
_cell.angle_gamma   90.00
#
_symmetry.space_group_name_H-M   'P 1'
#
loop_
_entity.id
_entity.type
_entity.pdbx_description
1 polymer ?
#
loop_
_entity_poly.entity_id
_entity_poly.type
_entity_poly.pdbx_seq_one_letter_code
_entity_poly.pdbx_strand_id
1 'polypeptide(L)'
;MITMNEQGNLVYHGDTFQIVLQRYSDPERLNAARNAAIYLGKKDRGNVRRPLSIIRQGHVPEVFRGEFAEFEFVDVSKEVYDHIITYTTRNMRVAGGNRALTSDDFAMPDDKMKNPDLVHEMIQQSLDNYQKLLEIGETPQVSRSAMPVNAKINPFVYQFNFVTLMQSLFKQRIWEKGAQGNTVKVVQGMWELVNQVDPDLWQTAYEWFGQPATDWTEVRRKIKKKCVDVTTILEMLEEDLMSVGENIDSGTPFEDWLVSKFGEQKSMW
;
A
#
# COMPACT_ATOMS: atom_id res chain seq x y z
N MET A 1 -7.96 12.12 -6.06
CA MET A 1 -9.26 12.70 -5.59
C MET A 1 -10.28 11.58 -5.49
N ILE A 2 -11.06 11.49 -4.40
CA ILE A 2 -12.10 10.44 -4.25
C ILE A 2 -13.47 10.99 -4.65
N THR A 3 -14.22 10.24 -5.44
CA THR A 3 -15.59 10.56 -5.87
C THR A 3 -16.48 9.31 -5.77
N MET A 4 -17.79 9.46 -5.94
CA MET A 4 -18.70 8.32 -6.11
C MET A 4 -19.08 8.19 -7.59
N ASN A 5 -19.08 6.97 -8.11
CA ASN A 5 -19.60 6.69 -9.46
C ASN A 5 -21.13 6.54 -9.44
N GLU A 6 -21.72 6.34 -10.62
CA GLU A 6 -23.17 6.16 -10.81
C GLU A 6 -23.75 4.96 -10.05
N GLN A 7 -22.91 3.97 -9.72
CA GLN A 7 -23.29 2.76 -8.97
C GLN A 7 -23.18 2.97 -7.45
N GLY A 8 -22.75 4.15 -7.00
CA GLY A 8 -22.53 4.47 -5.58
C GLY A 8 -21.20 3.97 -5.02
N ASN A 9 -20.30 3.46 -5.86
CA ASN A 9 -18.99 2.97 -5.45
C ASN A 9 -17.99 4.13 -5.33
N LEU A 10 -17.08 4.04 -4.36
CA LEU A 10 -15.99 5.00 -4.21
C LEU A 10 -14.94 4.78 -5.29
N VAL A 11 -14.53 5.87 -5.94
CA VAL A 11 -13.52 5.89 -7.01
C VAL A 11 -12.39 6.83 -6.61
N TYR A 12 -11.17 6.31 -6.59
CA TYR A 12 -9.96 7.09 -6.48
C TYR A 12 -9.43 7.41 -7.88
N HIS A 13 -9.25 8.71 -8.15
CA HIS A 13 -8.63 9.22 -9.36
C HIS A 13 -7.16 9.55 -9.08
N GLY A 14 -6.27 8.75 -9.68
CA GLY A 14 -4.84 9.03 -9.79
C GLY A 14 -4.50 9.83 -11.05
N ASP A 15 -3.22 9.98 -11.34
CA ASP A 15 -2.75 10.82 -12.46
C ASP A 15 -3.20 10.26 -13.82
N THR A 16 -3.08 8.94 -13.98
CA THR A 16 -3.34 8.24 -15.25
C THR A 16 -4.18 6.97 -15.08
N PHE A 17 -4.65 6.70 -13.86
CA PHE A 17 -5.35 5.48 -13.47
C PHE A 17 -6.52 5.77 -12.54
N GLN A 18 -7.44 4.82 -12.45
CA GLN A 18 -8.53 4.83 -11.48
C GLN A 18 -8.57 3.53 -10.68
N ILE A 19 -9.05 3.64 -9.44
CA ILE A 19 -9.32 2.49 -8.58
C ILE A 19 -10.75 2.62 -8.08
N VAL A 20 -11.57 1.61 -8.30
CA VAL A 20 -12.96 1.56 -7.82
C VAL A 20 -13.04 0.55 -6.70
N LEU A 21 -13.53 0.97 -5.53
CA LEU A 21 -13.86 0.06 -4.44
C LEU A 21 -15.23 -0.56 -4.71
N GLN A 22 -15.22 -1.73 -5.33
CA GLN A 22 -16.42 -2.47 -5.76
C GLN A 22 -17.17 -3.09 -4.58
N ARG A 23 -16.44 -3.56 -3.56
CA ARG A 23 -17.05 -4.16 -2.37
C ARG A 23 -16.19 -3.96 -1.13
N TYR A 24 -16.84 -3.73 -0.02
CA TYR A 24 -16.25 -3.71 1.31
C TYR A 24 -17.12 -4.55 2.25
N SER A 25 -16.58 -5.61 2.85
CA SER A 25 -17.41 -6.66 3.46
C SER A 25 -18.02 -6.32 4.83
N ASP A 26 -17.41 -5.40 5.60
CA ASP A 26 -17.82 -5.10 6.98
C ASP A 26 -17.66 -3.62 7.33
N PRO A 27 -18.41 -2.70 6.67
CA PRO A 27 -18.25 -1.25 6.85
C PRO A 27 -18.58 -0.77 8.28
N GLU A 28 -19.47 -1.48 8.98
CA GLU A 28 -19.88 -1.15 10.36
C GLU A 28 -19.11 -1.97 11.42
N ARG A 29 -18.13 -2.78 11.01
CA ARG A 29 -17.34 -3.68 11.88
C ARG A 29 -18.18 -4.67 12.69
N LEU A 30 -19.39 -5.01 12.27
CA LEU A 30 -20.30 -5.88 13.02
C LEU A 30 -19.81 -7.33 13.02
N ASN A 31 -19.31 -7.81 11.88
CA ASN A 31 -18.76 -9.15 11.78
C ASN A 31 -17.45 -9.26 12.57
N ALA A 32 -16.57 -8.27 12.43
CA ALA A 32 -15.34 -8.17 13.20
C ALA A 32 -15.64 -8.11 14.71
N ALA A 33 -16.63 -7.33 15.16
CA ALA A 33 -17.04 -7.23 16.56
C ALA A 33 -17.52 -8.58 17.11
N ARG A 34 -18.35 -9.29 16.34
CA ARG A 34 -18.82 -10.64 16.69
C ARG A 34 -17.66 -11.62 16.80
N ASN A 35 -16.76 -11.64 15.82
CA ASN A 35 -15.59 -12.53 15.80
C ASN A 35 -14.66 -12.23 16.99
N ALA A 36 -14.38 -10.95 17.25
CA ALA A 36 -13.58 -10.49 18.36
C ALA A 36 -14.20 -10.86 19.73
N ALA A 37 -15.51 -10.74 19.87
CA ALA A 37 -16.21 -11.16 21.09
C ALA A 37 -16.11 -12.68 21.30
N ILE A 38 -16.26 -13.48 20.25
CA ILE A 38 -16.10 -14.95 20.33
C ILE A 38 -14.67 -15.31 20.73
N TYR A 39 -13.67 -14.71 20.06
CA TYR A 39 -12.25 -14.92 20.36
C TYR A 39 -11.90 -14.60 21.82
N LEU A 40 -12.49 -13.54 22.38
CA LEU A 40 -12.25 -13.12 23.76
C LEU A 40 -13.26 -13.69 24.79
N GLY A 41 -14.15 -14.61 24.39
CA GLY A 41 -15.16 -15.21 25.27
C GLY A 41 -16.17 -14.22 25.86
N LYS A 42 -16.45 -13.11 25.17
CA LYS A 42 -17.34 -12.03 25.63
C LYS A 42 -18.77 -12.22 25.11
N LYS A 43 -19.75 -11.79 25.91
CA LYS A 43 -21.19 -11.89 25.59
C LYS A 43 -21.69 -10.75 24.70
N ASP A 44 -21.05 -9.59 24.73
CA ASP A 44 -21.44 -8.39 23.99
C ASP A 44 -20.89 -8.40 22.54
N ARG A 45 -21.56 -9.17 21.67
CA ARG A 45 -21.11 -9.41 20.29
C ARG A 45 -21.16 -8.20 19.35
N GLY A 46 -21.88 -7.14 19.72
CA GLY A 46 -22.03 -5.92 18.89
C GLY A 46 -21.04 -4.80 19.21
N ASN A 47 -20.04 -5.01 20.08
CA ASN A 47 -19.13 -3.95 20.48
C ASN A 47 -18.03 -3.71 19.42
N VAL A 48 -18.28 -2.76 18.53
CA VAL A 48 -17.41 -2.36 17.41
C VAL A 48 -16.08 -1.73 17.81
N ARG A 49 -15.88 -1.40 19.10
CA ARG A 49 -14.57 -0.93 19.61
C ARG A 49 -13.61 -2.09 19.88
N ARG A 50 -14.14 -3.29 20.16
CA ARG A 50 -13.34 -4.46 20.54
C ARG A 50 -12.37 -4.94 19.45
N PRO A 51 -12.74 -5.00 18.16
CA PRO A 51 -11.78 -5.35 17.12
C PRO A 51 -10.58 -4.39 17.08
N LEU A 52 -10.81 -3.09 17.30
CA LEU A 52 -9.75 -2.09 17.38
C LEU A 52 -8.85 -2.32 18.60
N SER A 53 -9.44 -2.69 19.75
CA SER A 53 -8.68 -3.04 20.95
C SER A 53 -7.77 -4.27 20.74
N ILE A 54 -8.21 -5.26 19.96
CA ILE A 54 -7.38 -6.43 19.61
C ILE A 54 -6.10 -5.99 18.89
N ILE A 55 -6.22 -5.09 17.91
CA ILE A 55 -5.06 -4.52 17.19
C ILE A 55 -4.14 -3.80 18.18
N ARG A 56 -4.70 -2.92 19.01
CA ARG A 56 -3.94 -2.11 20.00
C ARG A 56 -3.25 -2.93 21.08
N GLN A 57 -3.72 -4.14 21.34
CA GLN A 57 -3.12 -5.05 22.32
C GLN A 57 -2.07 -5.97 21.68
N GLY A 58 -1.82 -5.84 20.37
CA GLY A 58 -0.94 -6.75 19.63
C GLY A 58 -1.48 -8.18 19.55
N HIS A 59 -2.79 -8.36 19.74
CA HIS A 59 -3.44 -9.66 19.61
C HIS A 59 -3.65 -10.04 18.14
N VAL A 60 -3.98 -11.31 17.95
CA VAL A 60 -4.09 -11.98 16.66
C VAL A 60 -5.17 -11.31 15.79
N PRO A 61 -4.83 -10.70 14.63
CA PRO A 61 -5.79 -10.00 13.75
C PRO A 61 -6.63 -10.96 12.89
N GLU A 62 -6.61 -12.25 13.18
CA GLU A 62 -7.39 -13.30 12.50
C GLU A 62 -8.90 -13.02 12.53
N VAL A 63 -9.37 -12.23 13.49
CA VAL A 63 -10.77 -11.77 13.57
C VAL A 63 -11.22 -11.02 12.31
N PHE A 64 -10.27 -10.47 11.54
CA PHE A 64 -10.50 -9.76 10.27
C PHE A 64 -10.21 -10.62 9.03
N ARG A 65 -9.74 -11.87 9.15
CA ARG A 65 -9.32 -12.67 7.98
C ARG A 65 -10.47 -13.00 7.03
N GLY A 66 -11.69 -13.13 7.54
CA GLY A 66 -12.89 -13.33 6.72
C GLY A 66 -13.36 -12.06 6.01
N GLU A 67 -12.88 -10.88 6.42
CA GLU A 67 -13.29 -9.60 5.86
C GLU A 67 -12.38 -9.18 4.71
N PHE A 68 -12.94 -8.50 3.72
CA PHE A 68 -12.24 -8.18 2.49
C PHE A 68 -12.73 -6.89 1.83
N ALA A 69 -11.84 -6.33 1.01
CA ALA A 69 -12.13 -5.26 0.07
C ALA A 69 -11.84 -5.73 -1.36
N GLU A 70 -12.72 -5.38 -2.29
CA GLU A 70 -12.61 -5.67 -3.71
C GLU A 70 -12.35 -4.40 -4.48
N PHE A 71 -11.27 -4.40 -5.25
CA PHE A 71 -10.80 -3.25 -6.01
C PHE A 71 -10.80 -3.61 -7.48
N GLU A 72 -11.44 -2.78 -8.29
CA GLU A 72 -11.26 -2.75 -9.73
C GLU A 72 -10.22 -1.68 -10.08
N PHE A 73 -9.29 -2.03 -10.95
CA PHE A 73 -8.20 -1.19 -11.39
C PHE A 73 -8.38 -0.89 -12.87
N VAL A 74 -8.41 0.39 -13.23
CA VAL A 74 -8.60 0.88 -14.60
C VAL A 74 -7.37 1.69 -14.98
N ASP A 75 -6.84 1.45 -16.19
CA ASP A 75 -5.66 2.14 -16.73
C ASP A 75 -4.39 2.03 -15.86
N VAL A 76 -4.28 0.94 -15.10
CA VAL A 76 -3.11 0.64 -14.29
C VAL A 76 -2.04 -0.08 -15.13
N SER A 77 -0.77 0.30 -14.95
CA SER A 77 0.35 -0.30 -15.68
C SER A 77 0.60 -1.76 -15.28
N LYS A 78 1.13 -2.54 -16.21
CA LYS A 78 1.46 -3.95 -16.00
C LYS A 78 2.45 -4.18 -14.86
N GLU A 79 3.43 -3.30 -14.68
CA GLU A 79 4.39 -3.39 -13.55
C GLU A 79 3.68 -3.42 -12.19
N VAL A 80 2.65 -2.57 -12.00
CA VAL A 80 1.89 -2.50 -10.76
C VAL A 80 1.07 -3.77 -10.59
N TYR A 81 0.46 -4.26 -11.66
CA TYR A 81 -0.22 -5.55 -11.66
C TYR A 81 0.70 -6.69 -11.22
N ASP A 82 1.91 -6.77 -11.78
CA ASP A 82 2.90 -7.79 -11.46
C ASP A 82 3.41 -7.66 -10.02
N HIS A 83 3.41 -6.47 -9.44
CA HIS A 83 3.75 -6.26 -8.03
C HIS A 83 2.64 -6.64 -7.05
N ILE A 84 1.38 -6.44 -7.44
CA ILE A 84 0.19 -6.73 -6.62
C ILE A 84 -0.19 -8.22 -6.71
N ILE A 85 0.07 -8.89 -7.83
CA ILE A 85 -0.24 -10.32 -8.01
C ILE A 85 0.66 -11.26 -7.18
N THR A 86 1.71 -10.76 -6.53
CA THR A 86 2.57 -11.61 -5.68
C THR A 86 1.92 -11.94 -4.33
N TYR A 87 0.92 -11.17 -3.89
CA TYR A 87 0.21 -11.40 -2.63
C TYR A 87 -0.79 -12.55 -2.75
N THR A 88 -0.32 -13.78 -2.55
CA THR A 88 -1.10 -15.03 -2.71
C THR A 88 -2.24 -15.18 -1.72
N THR A 89 -2.22 -14.43 -0.61
CA THR A 89 -3.29 -14.39 0.39
C THR A 89 -4.51 -13.61 -0.06
N ARG A 90 -4.54 -13.10 -1.30
CA ARG A 90 -5.74 -12.54 -1.93
C ARG A 90 -6.83 -13.60 -2.10
N ASN A 91 -8.09 -13.17 -2.03
CA ASN A 91 -9.25 -14.06 -2.10
C ASN A 91 -9.70 -14.30 -3.54
N MET A 92 -9.54 -13.32 -4.43
CA MET A 92 -10.01 -13.39 -5.82
C MET A 92 -9.08 -12.60 -6.76
N ARG A 93 -8.99 -13.07 -8.01
CA ARG A 93 -8.39 -12.39 -9.15
C ARG A 93 -9.30 -12.56 -10.36
N VAL A 94 -9.72 -11.45 -10.95
CA VAL A 94 -10.36 -11.44 -12.27
C VAL A 94 -9.51 -10.55 -13.16
N ALA A 95 -8.89 -11.14 -14.18
CA ALA A 95 -8.09 -10.38 -15.13
C ALA A 95 -8.23 -11.03 -16.51
N GLY A 96 -8.62 -10.23 -17.50
CA GLY A 96 -8.41 -10.60 -18.89
C GLY A 96 -6.91 -10.62 -19.13
N GLY A 97 -6.30 -11.79 -19.30
CA GLY A 97 -4.88 -11.82 -19.64
C GLY A 97 -4.65 -11.08 -20.97
N ASN A 98 -3.46 -10.51 -21.17
CA ASN A 98 -3.03 -9.90 -22.45
C ASN A 98 -2.98 -10.90 -23.63
N ARG A 99 -3.53 -12.10 -23.45
CA ARG A 99 -3.84 -13.07 -24.51
C ARG A 99 -5.08 -12.66 -25.31
N ALA A 100 -6.02 -11.96 -24.69
CA ALA A 100 -7.32 -11.64 -25.28
C ALA A 100 -7.52 -10.15 -25.58
N LEU A 101 -6.69 -9.28 -24.99
CA LEU A 101 -6.91 -7.84 -25.01
C LEU A 101 -5.58 -7.11 -25.25
N THR A 102 -5.64 -6.01 -26.02
CA THR A 102 -4.49 -5.19 -26.42
C THR A 102 -4.26 -4.04 -25.44
N SER A 103 -3.07 -3.43 -25.53
CA SER A 103 -2.72 -2.21 -24.79
C SER A 103 -2.53 -1.07 -25.78
N ASP A 104 -3.21 0.04 -25.53
CA ASP A 104 -3.18 1.18 -26.45
C ASP A 104 -2.40 2.38 -25.88
N ASP A 105 -2.00 2.29 -24.60
CA ASP A 105 -1.35 3.39 -23.88
C ASP A 105 -0.37 2.85 -22.80
N PHE A 106 0.43 3.72 -22.19
CA PHE A 106 1.40 3.40 -21.14
C PHE A 106 1.38 4.42 -20.01
N ALA A 107 1.86 4.02 -18.83
CA ALA A 107 2.09 4.94 -17.72
C ALA A 107 3.55 5.39 -17.70
N MET A 108 3.82 6.70 -17.65
CA MET A 108 5.18 7.18 -17.44
C MET A 108 5.72 6.71 -16.08
N PRO A 109 7.02 6.37 -15.97
CA PRO A 109 7.64 6.11 -14.68
C PRO A 109 7.56 7.36 -13.80
N ASP A 110 7.24 7.18 -12.53
CA ASP A 110 7.20 8.27 -11.54
C ASP A 110 8.53 8.48 -10.81
N ASP A 111 9.51 7.62 -11.07
CA ASP A 111 10.84 7.74 -10.49
C ASP A 111 11.64 8.91 -11.10
N LYS A 112 12.72 9.32 -10.41
CA LYS A 112 13.58 10.43 -10.87
C LYS A 112 14.21 10.13 -12.24
N MET A 113 13.63 10.69 -13.29
CA MET A 113 14.14 10.61 -14.66
C MET A 113 15.12 11.75 -14.93
N LYS A 114 16.25 11.42 -15.58
CA LYS A 114 17.23 12.42 -16.04
C LYS A 114 16.79 13.16 -17.30
N ASN A 115 16.09 12.47 -18.19
CA ASN A 115 15.56 13.01 -19.45
C ASN A 115 14.18 12.39 -19.73
N PRO A 116 13.09 13.00 -19.24
CA PRO A 116 11.74 12.48 -19.41
C PRO A 116 11.31 12.35 -20.88
N ASP A 117 11.71 13.29 -21.74
CA ASP A 117 11.30 13.34 -23.15
C ASP A 117 11.86 12.15 -23.94
N LEU A 118 13.16 11.86 -23.76
CA LEU A 118 13.78 10.70 -24.39
C LEU A 118 13.19 9.38 -23.88
N VAL A 119 12.89 9.30 -22.58
CA VAL A 119 12.25 8.11 -21.99
C VAL A 119 10.88 7.89 -22.61
N HIS A 120 10.07 8.96 -22.72
CA HIS A 120 8.77 8.91 -23.37
C HIS A 120 8.89 8.44 -24.83
N GLU A 121 9.81 9.03 -25.61
CA GLU A 121 10.05 8.64 -27.00
C GLU A 121 10.37 7.14 -27.14
N MET A 122 11.26 6.61 -26.30
CA MET A 122 11.66 5.20 -26.35
C MET A 122 10.52 4.26 -25.96
N ILE A 123 9.70 4.64 -24.97
CA ILE A 123 8.53 3.84 -24.59
C ILE A 123 7.50 3.84 -25.73
N GLN A 124 7.24 5.00 -26.34
CA GLN A 124 6.33 5.13 -27.47
C GLN A 124 6.79 4.25 -28.64
N GLN A 125 8.09 4.28 -28.99
CA GLN A 125 8.63 3.41 -30.04
C GLN A 125 8.40 1.92 -29.75
N SER A 126 8.51 1.49 -28.48
CA SER A 126 8.20 0.12 -28.07
C SER A 126 6.72 -0.21 -28.27
N LEU A 127 5.82 0.72 -27.91
CA LEU A 127 4.37 0.54 -28.09
C LEU A 127 4.01 0.48 -29.58
N ASP A 128 4.59 1.35 -30.41
CA ASP A 128 4.38 1.36 -31.85
C ASP A 128 4.83 0.04 -32.50
N ASN A 129 5.96 -0.52 -32.05
CA ASN A 129 6.45 -1.81 -32.52
C ASN A 129 5.50 -2.95 -32.12
N TYR A 130 4.95 -2.91 -30.91
CA TYR A 130 3.91 -3.84 -30.47
C TYR A 130 2.65 -3.75 -31.35
N GLN A 131 2.16 -2.54 -31.62
CA GLN A 131 0.98 -2.31 -32.46
C GLN A 131 1.20 -2.76 -33.90
N LYS A 132 2.36 -2.47 -34.50
CA LYS A 132 2.72 -2.95 -35.85
C LYS A 132 2.67 -4.47 -35.95
N LEU A 133 3.14 -5.20 -34.94
CA LEU A 133 3.06 -6.68 -34.93
C LEU A 133 1.60 -7.15 -34.96
N LEU A 134 0.70 -6.48 -34.23
CA LEU A 134 -0.74 -6.79 -34.28
C LEU A 134 -1.34 -6.48 -35.66
N GLU A 135 -1.00 -5.35 -36.25
CA GLU A 135 -1.51 -4.91 -37.56
C GLU A 135 -1.15 -5.88 -38.70
N ILE A 136 0.05 -6.46 -38.66
CA ILE A 136 0.48 -7.46 -39.66
C ILE A 136 -0.12 -8.86 -39.41
N GLY A 137 -0.96 -9.01 -38.38
CA GLY A 137 -1.68 -10.25 -38.07
C GLY A 137 -0.94 -11.25 -37.19
N GLU A 138 0.12 -10.83 -36.49
CA GLU A 138 0.79 -11.68 -35.50
C GLU A 138 -0.11 -11.92 -34.28
N THR A 139 0.10 -13.03 -33.57
CA THR A 139 -0.72 -13.35 -32.41
C THR A 139 -0.45 -12.38 -31.24
N PRO A 140 -1.46 -11.95 -30.46
CA PRO A 140 -1.24 -11.10 -29.28
C PRO A 140 -0.23 -11.66 -28.28
N GLN A 141 -0.09 -12.99 -28.24
CA GLN A 141 0.86 -13.69 -27.36
C GLN A 141 2.32 -13.50 -27.75
N VAL A 142 2.60 -13.37 -29.05
CA VAL A 142 3.94 -13.11 -29.58
C VAL A 142 4.19 -11.61 -29.57
N SER A 143 3.24 -10.82 -30.08
CA SER A 143 3.34 -9.36 -30.17
C SER A 143 3.66 -8.71 -28.82
N ARG A 144 3.06 -9.19 -27.72
CA ARG A 144 3.30 -8.66 -26.36
C ARG A 144 4.76 -8.74 -25.90
N SER A 145 5.63 -9.50 -26.58
CA SER A 145 7.06 -9.54 -26.28
C SER A 145 7.76 -8.22 -26.62
N ALA A 146 7.17 -7.42 -27.52
CA ALA A 146 7.63 -6.07 -27.86
C ALA A 146 6.91 -4.97 -27.05
N MET A 147 5.91 -5.33 -26.24
CA MET A 147 5.11 -4.37 -25.46
C MET A 147 5.95 -3.82 -24.30
N PRO A 148 5.90 -2.50 -24.05
CA PRO A 148 6.64 -1.92 -22.94
C PRO A 148 6.12 -2.44 -21.58
N VAL A 149 7.01 -2.53 -20.59
CA VAL A 149 6.68 -3.10 -19.26
C VAL A 149 5.66 -2.25 -18.50
N ASN A 150 5.64 -0.95 -18.76
CA ASN A 150 4.73 0.03 -18.18
C ASN A 150 3.46 0.26 -19.02
N ALA A 151 3.20 -0.60 -20.02
CA ALA A 151 1.95 -0.61 -20.77
C ALA A 151 0.74 -0.71 -19.82
N LYS A 152 -0.31 0.06 -20.09
CA LYS A 152 -1.57 -0.01 -19.36
C LYS A 152 -2.27 -1.31 -19.71
N ILE A 153 -2.69 -2.05 -18.70
CA ILE A 153 -3.42 -3.29 -18.93
C ILE A 153 -4.91 -3.03 -18.81
N ASN A 154 -5.67 -3.95 -19.41
CA ASN A 154 -7.11 -3.94 -19.32
C ASN A 154 -7.59 -4.01 -17.87
N PRO A 155 -8.79 -3.48 -17.59
CA PRO A 155 -9.31 -3.49 -16.24
C PRO A 155 -9.26 -4.87 -15.60
N PHE A 156 -8.83 -4.90 -14.34
CA PHE A 156 -8.74 -6.12 -13.56
C PHE A 156 -9.25 -5.89 -12.15
N VAL A 157 -9.67 -6.97 -11.50
CA VAL A 157 -10.23 -6.95 -10.16
C VAL A 157 -9.39 -7.84 -9.24
N TYR A 158 -9.07 -7.31 -8.07
CA TYR A 158 -8.51 -8.09 -6.97
C TYR A 158 -9.35 -7.92 -5.71
N GLN A 159 -9.51 -9.02 -4.99
CA GLN A 159 -10.11 -9.03 -3.67
C GLN A 159 -9.04 -9.39 -2.64
N PHE A 160 -8.83 -8.51 -1.66
CA PHE A 160 -7.87 -8.71 -0.57
C PHE A 160 -8.59 -8.82 0.76
N ASN A 161 -8.22 -9.80 1.58
CA ASN A 161 -8.65 -9.79 2.96
C ASN A 161 -7.96 -8.64 3.75
N PHE A 162 -8.62 -8.17 4.79
CA PHE A 162 -8.15 -7.03 5.58
C PHE A 162 -6.79 -7.28 6.22
N VAL A 163 -6.52 -8.50 6.68
CA VAL A 163 -5.21 -8.84 7.28
C VAL A 163 -4.08 -8.66 6.26
N THR A 164 -4.29 -9.09 5.01
CA THR A 164 -3.31 -8.93 3.92
C THR A 164 -3.08 -7.46 3.61
N LEU A 165 -4.15 -6.66 3.57
CA LEU A 165 -4.05 -5.21 3.36
C LEU A 165 -3.22 -4.56 4.48
N MET A 166 -3.61 -4.77 5.73
CA MET A 166 -2.98 -4.15 6.90
C MET A 166 -1.52 -4.56 7.08
N GLN A 167 -1.22 -5.85 7.01
CA GLN A 167 0.07 -6.39 7.47
C GLN A 167 1.08 -6.62 6.36
N SER A 168 0.65 -6.68 5.10
CA SER A 168 1.51 -7.08 3.99
C SER A 168 1.51 -6.07 2.86
N LEU A 169 0.36 -5.84 2.22
CA LEU A 169 0.30 -5.00 1.03
C LEU A 169 0.65 -3.54 1.33
N PHE A 170 -0.07 -2.89 2.25
CA PHE A 170 0.19 -1.48 2.57
C PHE A 170 1.56 -1.28 3.21
N LYS A 171 1.95 -2.19 4.10
CA LYS A 171 3.28 -2.19 4.71
C LYS A 171 4.41 -2.20 3.68
N GLN A 172 4.42 -3.18 2.79
CA GLN A 172 5.53 -3.35 1.84
C GLN A 172 5.49 -2.39 0.65
N ARG A 173 4.32 -1.83 0.33
CA ARG A 173 4.14 -0.98 -0.88
C ARG A 173 3.97 0.50 -0.60
N ILE A 174 3.72 0.89 0.64
CA ILE A 174 3.60 2.30 1.02
C ILE A 174 4.66 2.67 2.07
N TRP A 175 4.75 1.89 3.16
CA TRP A 175 5.48 2.31 4.37
C TRP A 175 6.94 1.85 4.41
N GLU A 176 7.27 0.72 3.77
CA GLU A 176 8.64 0.24 3.63
C GLU A 176 9.30 0.84 2.38
N LYS A 177 10.56 1.28 2.51
CA LYS A 177 11.34 1.75 1.35
C LYS A 177 11.64 0.62 0.36
N GLY A 178 11.51 0.92 -0.92
CA GLY A 178 11.89 0.04 -2.03
C GLY A 178 10.76 -0.34 -2.99
N ALA A 179 9.52 0.07 -2.70
CA ALA A 179 8.43 -0.01 -3.67
C ALA A 179 8.63 1.02 -4.81
N GLN A 180 8.29 0.64 -6.03
CA GLN A 180 8.37 1.50 -7.21
C GLN A 180 7.27 2.59 -7.17
N GLY A 181 7.58 3.82 -7.60
CA GLY A 181 6.69 4.98 -7.45
C GLY A 181 5.26 4.78 -7.95
N ASN A 182 5.07 4.22 -9.15
CA ASN A 182 3.72 3.93 -9.68
C ASN A 182 2.95 2.92 -8.82
N THR A 183 3.64 1.94 -8.23
CA THR A 183 3.01 0.97 -7.32
C THR A 183 2.61 1.64 -6.01
N VAL A 184 3.46 2.53 -5.47
CA VAL A 184 3.15 3.30 -4.27
C VAL A 184 1.87 4.11 -4.50
N LYS A 185 1.77 4.86 -5.61
CA LYS A 185 0.58 5.66 -5.94
C LYS A 185 -0.71 4.85 -6.02
N VAL A 186 -0.67 3.70 -6.70
CA VAL A 186 -1.85 2.83 -6.82
C VAL A 186 -2.25 2.26 -5.45
N VAL A 187 -1.29 1.75 -4.68
CA VAL A 187 -1.59 1.14 -3.39
C VAL A 187 -1.99 2.20 -2.34
N GLN A 188 -1.47 3.43 -2.44
CA GLN A 188 -1.94 4.59 -1.68
C GLN A 188 -3.40 4.92 -2.02
N GLY A 189 -3.80 4.88 -3.29
CA GLY A 189 -5.21 5.05 -3.67
C GLY A 189 -6.11 3.95 -3.06
N MET A 190 -5.63 2.70 -2.99
CA MET A 190 -6.35 1.61 -2.30
C MET A 190 -6.51 1.91 -0.80
N TRP A 191 -5.45 2.40 -0.15
CA TRP A 191 -5.46 2.80 1.25
C TRP A 191 -6.50 3.90 1.52
N GLU A 192 -6.49 4.95 0.70
CA GLU A 192 -7.41 6.07 0.86
C GLU A 192 -8.87 5.66 0.70
N LEU A 193 -9.16 4.77 -0.26
CA LEU A 193 -10.52 4.23 -0.45
C LEU A 193 -11.02 3.47 0.78
N VAL A 194 -10.20 2.57 1.33
CA VAL A 194 -10.64 1.78 2.50
C VAL A 194 -10.72 2.66 3.75
N ASN A 195 -9.79 3.59 3.91
CA ASN A 195 -9.79 4.56 5.01
C ASN A 195 -11.00 5.50 4.95
N GLN A 196 -11.50 5.84 3.76
CA GLN A 196 -12.72 6.62 3.59
C GLN A 196 -13.98 5.87 4.08
N VAL A 197 -14.00 4.54 3.97
CA VAL A 197 -15.13 3.70 4.44
C VAL A 197 -15.08 3.51 5.94
N ASP A 198 -13.92 3.16 6.49
CA ASP A 198 -13.74 2.90 7.92
C ASP A 198 -12.47 3.59 8.48
N PRO A 199 -12.53 4.90 8.75
CA PRO A 199 -11.37 5.64 9.25
C PRO A 199 -10.83 5.10 10.57
N ASP A 200 -11.71 4.63 11.47
CA ASP A 200 -11.31 4.15 12.79
C ASP A 200 -10.45 2.88 12.71
N LEU A 201 -10.88 1.93 11.86
CA LEU A 201 -10.16 0.68 11.65
C LEU A 201 -8.83 0.94 10.97
N TRP A 202 -8.85 1.64 9.85
CA TRP A 202 -7.65 1.83 9.05
C TRP A 202 -6.67 2.73 9.76
N GLN A 203 -7.10 3.78 10.46
CA GLN A 203 -6.14 4.56 11.24
C GLN A 203 -5.57 3.78 12.44
N THR A 204 -6.36 2.90 13.06
CA THR A 204 -5.80 1.97 14.05
C THR A 204 -4.81 1.00 13.41
N ALA A 205 -5.06 0.52 12.18
CA ALA A 205 -4.13 -0.33 11.46
C ALA A 205 -2.85 0.41 11.03
N TYR A 206 -2.95 1.67 10.64
CA TYR A 206 -1.80 2.52 10.30
C TYR A 206 -0.87 2.68 11.50
N GLU A 207 -1.42 2.98 12.67
CA GLU A 207 -0.62 3.15 13.89
C GLU A 207 0.18 1.88 14.23
N TRP A 208 -0.45 0.70 14.10
CA TRP A 208 0.12 -0.56 14.58
C TRP A 208 0.84 -1.39 13.52
N PHE A 209 0.58 -1.16 12.24
CA PHE A 209 1.17 -1.90 11.12
C PHE A 209 1.77 -0.99 10.03
N GLY A 210 1.51 0.31 10.09
CA GLY A 210 1.91 1.30 9.09
C GLY A 210 3.30 1.90 9.33
N GLN A 211 3.45 3.19 9.00
CA GLN A 211 4.73 3.90 9.12
C GLN A 211 5.29 3.87 10.56
N PRO A 212 4.52 4.16 11.62
CA PRO A 212 5.06 4.17 12.98
C PRO A 212 5.69 2.82 13.38
N ALA A 213 4.99 1.70 13.14
CA ALA A 213 5.51 0.36 13.42
C ALA A 213 6.75 0.00 12.59
N THR A 214 6.83 0.53 11.38
CA THR A 214 7.94 0.32 10.44
C THR A 214 9.19 1.09 10.90
N ASP A 215 9.00 2.34 11.32
CA ASP A 215 10.06 3.16 11.93
C ASP A 215 10.57 2.52 13.23
N TRP A 216 9.67 1.97 14.04
CA TRP A 216 10.04 1.30 15.30
C TRP A 216 10.84 0.03 15.11
N THR A 217 10.57 -0.71 14.04
CA THR A 217 11.40 -1.84 13.65
C THR A 217 12.83 -1.39 13.31
N GLU A 218 12.97 -0.25 12.63
CA GLU A 218 14.25 0.34 12.25
C GLU A 218 15.02 0.90 13.45
N VAL A 219 14.34 1.61 14.35
CA VAL A 219 14.91 2.09 15.62
C VAL A 219 15.52 0.93 16.40
N ARG A 220 14.72 -0.12 16.64
CA ARG A 220 15.19 -1.32 17.34
C ARG A 220 16.40 -1.95 16.65
N ARG A 221 16.41 -1.99 15.32
CA ARG A 221 17.52 -2.53 14.53
C ARG A 221 18.80 -1.71 14.72
N LYS A 222 18.71 -0.38 14.65
CA LYS A 222 19.89 0.50 14.80
C LYS A 222 20.43 0.51 16.23
N ILE A 223 19.56 0.54 17.25
CA ILE A 223 19.96 0.43 18.66
C ILE A 223 20.77 -0.85 18.87
N LYS A 224 20.25 -1.99 18.40
CA LYS A 224 20.95 -3.28 18.49
C LYS A 224 22.27 -3.30 17.71
N LYS A 225 22.28 -2.75 16.50
CA LYS A 225 23.47 -2.73 15.63
C LYS A 225 24.59 -1.87 16.21
N LYS A 226 24.24 -0.73 16.83
CA LYS A 226 25.19 0.21 17.42
C LYS A 226 25.53 -0.10 18.88
N CYS A 227 24.90 -1.11 19.49
CA CYS A 227 25.01 -1.44 20.91
C CYS A 227 24.76 -0.23 21.83
N VAL A 228 23.75 0.58 21.50
CA VAL A 228 23.37 1.77 22.27
C VAL A 228 22.81 1.33 23.62
N ASP A 229 23.40 1.82 24.70
CA ASP A 229 22.98 1.55 26.08
C ASP A 229 22.24 2.75 26.70
N VAL A 230 21.82 2.61 27.96
CA VAL A 230 21.05 3.64 28.67
C VAL A 230 21.88 4.91 28.86
N THR A 231 23.17 4.79 29.18
CA THR A 231 24.06 5.94 29.37
C THR A 231 24.19 6.74 28.08
N THR A 232 24.40 6.04 26.95
CA THR A 232 24.47 6.66 25.62
C THR A 232 23.18 7.43 25.29
N ILE A 233 22.01 6.86 25.60
CA ILE A 233 20.73 7.55 25.38
C ILE A 233 20.61 8.81 26.21
N LEU A 234 21.00 8.77 27.49
CA LEU A 234 20.94 9.93 28.38
C LEU A 234 21.88 11.05 27.92
N GLU A 235 23.11 10.71 27.51
CA GLU A 235 24.07 11.66 26.95
C GLU A 235 23.51 12.33 25.69
N MET A 236 22.96 11.54 24.75
CA MET A 236 22.33 12.08 23.53
C MET A 236 21.14 13.00 23.83
N LEU A 237 20.28 12.62 24.80
CA LEU A 237 19.13 13.43 25.20
C LEU A 237 19.56 14.77 25.83
N GLU A 238 20.59 14.75 26.68
CA GLU A 238 21.12 15.95 27.32
C GLU A 238 21.72 16.91 26.28
N GLU A 239 22.50 16.39 25.34
CA GLU A 239 23.06 17.18 24.22
C GLU A 239 21.95 17.84 23.39
N ASP A 240 20.91 17.09 23.02
CA ASP A 240 19.82 17.60 22.19
C ASP A 240 19.00 18.69 22.89
N LEU A 241 18.63 18.47 24.15
CA LEU A 241 17.84 19.43 24.95
C LEU A 241 18.61 20.72 25.26
N MET A 242 19.94 20.66 25.27
CA MET A 242 20.81 21.81 25.49
C MET A 242 21.18 22.54 24.19
N SER A 243 20.91 21.93 23.03
CA SER A 243 21.16 22.55 21.73
C SER A 243 20.08 23.59 21.41
N VAL A 244 20.48 24.84 21.14
CA VAL A 244 19.55 25.98 20.92
C VAL A 244 18.95 25.97 19.49
N GLY A 245 18.79 24.80 18.85
CA GLY A 245 18.44 24.74 17.42
C GLY A 245 17.78 23.47 16.91
N GLU A 246 17.59 22.43 17.71
CA GLU A 246 16.83 21.24 17.28
C GLU A 246 15.36 21.33 17.73
N ASN A 247 14.44 20.77 16.92
CA ASN A 247 12.99 20.71 17.16
C ASN A 247 12.59 19.78 18.33
N ILE A 248 13.49 19.54 19.29
CA ILE A 248 13.28 18.63 20.41
C ILE A 248 13.21 19.47 21.68
N ASP A 249 12.08 19.41 22.37
CA ASP A 249 11.87 20.05 23.66
C ASP A 249 11.38 19.04 24.71
N SER A 250 11.21 19.50 25.96
CA SER A 250 10.73 18.66 27.06
C SER A 250 9.32 18.07 26.86
N GLY A 251 8.56 18.58 25.88
CA GLY A 251 7.23 18.07 25.52
C GLY A 251 7.27 16.98 24.44
N THR A 252 8.43 16.75 23.82
CA THR A 252 8.58 15.75 22.75
C THR A 252 8.45 14.33 23.33
N PRO A 253 7.52 13.50 22.83
CA PRO A 253 7.43 12.11 23.27
C PRO A 253 8.75 11.36 23.03
N PHE A 254 9.14 10.52 23.98
CA PHE A 254 10.39 9.76 23.89
C PHE A 254 10.43 8.83 22.66
N GLU A 255 9.28 8.31 22.25
CA GLU A 255 9.13 7.54 21.01
C GLU A 255 9.49 8.36 19.78
N ASP A 256 8.93 9.56 19.63
CA ASP A 256 9.21 10.48 18.52
C ASP A 256 10.69 10.89 18.49
N TRP A 257 11.28 11.12 19.66
CA TRP A 257 12.72 11.39 19.77
C TRP A 257 13.55 10.23 19.25
N LEU A 258 13.27 9.00 19.68
CA LEU A 258 13.96 7.80 19.21
C LEU A 258 13.76 7.56 17.70
N VAL A 259 12.57 7.82 17.16
CA VAL A 259 12.31 7.77 15.72
C VAL A 259 13.14 8.82 14.98
N SER A 260 13.26 10.04 15.50
CA SER A 260 14.07 11.07 14.84
C SER A 260 15.56 10.68 14.76
N LYS A 261 16.10 10.04 15.79
CA LYS A 261 17.52 9.63 15.84
C LYS A 261 17.80 8.33 15.11
N PHE A 262 16.87 7.37 15.14
CA PHE A 262 17.13 6.01 14.67
C PHE A 262 16.12 5.49 13.63
N GLY A 263 14.97 6.14 13.44
CA GLY A 263 13.88 5.66 12.57
C GLY A 263 14.13 5.82 11.07
N GLU A 264 15.07 6.68 10.65
CA GLU A 264 15.29 6.93 9.22
C GLU A 264 15.69 5.65 8.47
N GLN A 265 14.83 5.19 7.57
CA GLN A 265 15.18 4.10 6.66
C GLN A 265 16.11 4.60 5.56
N LYS A 266 17.19 3.89 5.24
CA LYS A 266 17.97 4.19 4.03
C LYS A 266 17.36 3.46 2.84
N SER A 267 17.19 4.15 1.72
CA SER A 267 16.90 3.51 0.43
C SER A 267 18.03 2.53 0.09
N MET A 268 17.69 1.35 -0.45
CA MET A 268 18.70 0.44 -1.00
C MET A 268 19.24 0.88 -2.37
N TRP A 269 18.69 1.97 -2.91
CA TRP A 269 19.02 2.58 -4.20
C TRP A 269 19.48 4.02 -3.99
#